data_AF-A0A7G1H2V5-F1
#
_entry.id   AF-A0A7G1H2V5-F1
#
_cell.length_a   1.000
_cell.length_b   1.000
_cell.length_c   1.000
_cell.angle_alpha   90.00
_cell.angle_beta   90.00
_cell.angle_gamma   90.00
#
_symmetry.space_group_name_H-M   'P 1'
#
loop_
_entity.id
_entity.type
_entity.pdbx_description
1 polymer ?
#
loop_
_entity_poly.entity_id
_entity_poly.type
_entity_poly.pdbx_seq_one_letter_code
_entity_poly.pdbx_strand_id
1 'polypeptide(L)'
;MKDSTRQRKKVIRGIEEAYGRQWVVEQMYRILARGKQGFDSLMMEMGRMVAEAIMYIDREETAGPEYKPFCPNIYKWASQPGSVYIADQKVRVERPRLRGRQGKYN
;
A
#
# COMPACT_ATOMS: atom_id res chain seq x y z
N MET A 1 15.94 37.03 -6.75
CA MET A 1 15.96 35.55 -6.89
C MET A 1 16.57 34.97 -5.62
N LYS A 2 15.98 33.96 -4.97
CA LYS A 2 16.50 33.40 -3.71
C LYS A 2 17.89 32.77 -3.91
N ASP A 3 18.79 32.88 -2.94
CA ASP A 3 20.17 32.35 -3.03
C ASP A 3 20.21 30.83 -3.26
N SER A 4 19.27 30.09 -2.66
CA SER A 4 19.11 28.65 -2.88
C SER A 4 18.78 28.28 -4.34
N THR A 5 18.15 29.20 -5.08
CA THR A 5 17.85 29.04 -6.51
C THR A 5 19.07 29.37 -7.36
N ARG A 6 19.88 30.36 -6.95
CA ARG A 6 21.14 30.72 -7.62
C ARG A 6 22.17 29.61 -7.51
N GLN A 7 22.32 29.05 -6.30
CA GLN A 7 23.23 27.93 -6.03
C GLN A 7 22.85 26.70 -6.87
N ARG A 8 21.56 26.34 -6.91
CA ARG A 8 21.05 25.23 -7.74
C ARG A 8 21.38 25.40 -9.22
N LYS A 9 21.13 26.59 -9.78
CA LYS A 9 21.44 26.88 -11.19
C LYS A 9 22.93 26.78 -11.50
N LYS A 10 23.80 27.26 -10.60
CA LYS A 10 25.27 27.17 -10.76
C LYS A 10 25.75 25.72 -10.76
N VAL A 11 25.23 24.89 -9.85
CA VAL A 11 25.57 23.45 -9.77
C VAL A 11 25.11 22.72 -11.02
N ILE A 12 23.86 22.92 -11.48
CA ILE A 12 23.35 22.28 -12.70
C ILE A 12 24.25 22.61 -13.90
N ARG A 13 24.61 23.89 -14.07
CA ARG A 13 25.47 24.32 -15.19
C ARG A 13 26.86 23.67 -15.13
N GLY A 14 27.48 23.62 -13.94
CA GLY A 14 28.79 22.98 -13.77
C GLY A 14 28.76 21.45 -14.00
N ILE A 15 27.66 20.78 -13.69
CA ILE A 15 27.50 19.35 -13.97
C ILE A 15 27.25 19.12 -15.48
N GLU A 16 26.42 19.97 -16.12
CA GLU A 16 26.19 19.91 -17.57
C GLU A 16 27.49 20.13 -18.37
N GLU A 17 28.35 21.04 -17.91
CA GLU A 17 29.66 21.31 -18.52
C GLU A 17 30.63 20.13 -18.36
N ALA A 18 30.58 19.40 -17.23
CA ALA A 18 31.49 18.28 -16.94
C ALA A 18 31.06 16.94 -17.56
N TYR A 19 29.77 16.66 -17.62
CA TYR A 19 29.23 15.34 -17.99
C TYR A 19 28.27 15.37 -19.19
N GLY A 20 27.91 16.55 -19.68
CA GLY A 20 26.94 16.73 -20.75
C GLY A 20 25.50 16.67 -20.28
N ARG A 21 24.62 17.39 -21.00
CA ARG A 21 23.20 17.53 -20.64
C ARG A 21 22.42 16.22 -20.68
N GLN A 22 22.77 15.31 -21.59
CA GLN A 22 22.13 14.00 -21.68
C GLN A 22 22.35 13.15 -20.42
N TRP A 23 23.57 13.15 -19.88
CA TRP A 23 23.88 12.39 -18.66
C TRP A 23 23.08 12.91 -17.47
N VAL A 24 22.97 14.24 -17.31
CA VAL A 24 22.18 14.87 -16.23
C VAL A 24 20.72 14.46 -16.30
N VAL A 25 20.13 14.50 -17.51
CA VAL A 25 18.74 14.09 -17.74
C VAL A 25 18.55 12.60 -17.43
N GLU A 26 19.48 11.75 -17.83
CA GLU A 26 19.42 10.31 -17.56
C GLU A 26 19.48 10.01 -16.05
N GLN A 27 20.38 10.67 -15.31
CA GLN A 27 20.45 10.51 -13.85
C GLN A 27 19.16 10.98 -13.16
N MET A 28 18.60 12.12 -13.59
CA MET A 28 17.31 12.58 -13.08
C MET A 28 16.20 11.56 -13.36
N TYR A 29 16.15 11.01 -14.57
CA TYR A 29 15.17 9.98 -14.92
C TYR A 29 15.33 8.73 -14.04
N ARG A 30 16.56 8.25 -13.82
CA ARG A 30 16.82 7.09 -12.94
C ARG A 30 16.34 7.33 -11.50
N ILE A 31 16.59 8.51 -10.96
CA ILE A 31 16.14 8.88 -9.60
C ILE A 31 14.60 8.89 -9.55
N LEU A 32 13.95 9.52 -10.53
CA LEU A 32 12.50 9.61 -10.58
C LEU A 32 11.84 8.23 -10.77
N ALA A 33 12.37 7.41 -11.68
CA ALA A 33 11.87 6.07 -11.93
C ALA A 33 11.98 5.18 -10.69
N ARG A 34 13.11 5.23 -9.98
CA ARG A 34 13.32 4.48 -8.74
C ARG A 34 12.42 4.99 -7.61
N GLY A 35 12.25 6.31 -7.50
CA GLY A 35 11.33 6.92 -6.55
C GLY A 35 9.89 6.48 -6.80
N LYS A 36 9.42 6.56 -8.05
CA LYS A 36 8.09 6.10 -8.46
C LYS A 36 7.87 4.63 -8.10
N GLN A 37 8.82 3.75 -8.43
CA GLN A 37 8.73 2.33 -8.12
C GLN A 37 8.58 2.07 -6.60
N GLY A 38 9.31 2.82 -5.78
CA GLY A 38 9.17 2.74 -4.33
C GLY A 38 7.79 3.19 -3.83
N PHE A 39 7.28 4.31 -4.36
CA PHE A 39 5.93 4.79 -4.04
C PHE A 39 4.84 3.82 -4.49
N ASP A 40 4.93 3.28 -5.70
CA ASP A 40 3.96 2.31 -6.21
C ASP A 40 3.90 1.07 -5.30
N SER A 41 5.05 0.59 -4.83
CA SER A 41 5.13 -0.55 -3.88
C SER A 41 4.46 -0.23 -2.54
N LEU A 42 4.75 0.96 -1.98
CA LEU A 42 4.13 1.43 -0.73
C LEU A 42 2.61 1.56 -0.87
N MET A 43 2.14 2.13 -1.97
CA MET A 43 0.70 2.32 -2.24
C MET A 43 -0.03 0.98 -2.31
N MET A 44 0.57 -0.04 -2.93
CA MET A 44 -0.01 -1.38 -2.99
C MET A 44 -0.10 -2.04 -1.61
N GLU A 45 0.93 -1.89 -0.78
CA GLU A 45 0.92 -2.41 0.59
C GLU A 45 -0.11 -1.69 1.47
N MET A 46 -0.19 -0.37 1.38
CA MET A 46 -1.21 0.42 2.07
C MET A 46 -2.63 0.04 1.63
N GLY A 47 -2.85 -0.10 0.32
CA GLY A 47 -4.13 -0.53 -0.23
C GLY A 47 -4.54 -1.91 0.31
N ARG A 48 -3.59 -2.85 0.41
CA ARG A 48 -3.82 -4.17 1.01
C ARG A 48 -4.26 -4.07 2.46
N MET A 49 -3.53 -3.29 3.27
CA MET A 49 -3.85 -3.10 4.69
C MET A 49 -5.23 -2.47 4.89
N VAL A 50 -5.58 -1.45 4.09
CA VAL A 50 -6.89 -0.81 4.14
C VAL A 50 -7.99 -1.80 3.76
N ALA A 51 -7.79 -2.59 2.70
CA ALA A 51 -8.76 -3.61 2.28
C ALA A 51 -9.00 -4.66 3.38
N GLU A 52 -7.95 -5.17 4.01
CA GLU A 52 -8.07 -6.12 5.12
C GLU A 52 -8.77 -5.49 6.33
N ALA A 53 -8.44 -4.24 6.67
CA ALA A 53 -9.09 -3.51 7.77
C ALA A 53 -10.60 -3.35 7.52
N ILE A 54 -11.01 -3.02 6.30
CA ILE A 54 -12.44 -2.94 5.93
C ILE A 54 -13.13 -4.29 6.15
N MET A 55 -12.47 -5.41 5.78
CA MET A 55 -13.05 -6.74 6.02
C MET A 55 -13.18 -7.07 7.52
N TYR A 56 -12.25 -6.61 8.36
CA TYR A 56 -12.37 -6.76 9.81
C TYR A 56 -13.53 -5.94 10.38
N ILE A 57 -13.69 -4.70 9.91
CA ILE A 57 -14.83 -3.84 10.28
C ILE A 57 -16.15 -4.51 9.89
N ASP A 58 -16.26 -4.98 8.65
CA ASP A 58 -17.45 -5.68 8.15
C ASP A 58 -17.79 -6.95 8.98
N ARG A 59 -16.75 -7.70 9.37
CA ARG A 59 -16.91 -8.85 10.28
C ARG A 59 -17.47 -8.43 11.63
N GLU A 60 -16.97 -7.34 12.22
CA GLU A 60 -17.44 -6.84 13.50
C GLU A 60 -18.87 -6.29 13.42
N GLU A 61 -19.22 -5.58 12.35
CA GLU A 61 -20.61 -5.15 12.10
C GLU A 61 -21.56 -6.35 12.01
N THR A 62 -21.13 -7.42 11.35
CA THR A 62 -21.96 -8.62 11.16
C THR A 62 -22.08 -9.47 12.44
N ALA A 63 -20.98 -9.69 13.15
CA ALA A 63 -20.92 -10.64 14.26
C ALA A 63 -20.77 -9.99 15.63
N GLY A 64 -20.78 -8.66 15.73
CA GLY A 64 -20.66 -7.85 16.94
C GLY A 64 -19.23 -7.42 17.27
N PRO A 65 -19.02 -6.78 18.44
CA PRO A 65 -17.68 -6.40 18.89
C PRO A 65 -16.72 -7.60 19.04
N GLU A 66 -15.42 -7.40 18.82
CA GLU A 66 -14.42 -8.49 18.88
C GLU A 66 -14.49 -9.28 20.20
N TYR A 67 -14.64 -8.58 21.33
CA TYR A 67 -14.69 -9.17 22.67
C TYR A 67 -16.04 -9.83 23.00
N LYS A 68 -17.09 -9.57 22.22
CA LYS A 68 -18.44 -10.06 22.52
C LYS A 68 -19.24 -10.26 21.23
N PRO A 69 -19.24 -11.47 20.64
CA PRO A 69 -20.07 -11.73 19.49
C PRO A 69 -21.56 -11.63 19.83
N PHE A 70 -22.38 -11.22 18.86
CA PHE A 70 -23.84 -11.20 19.01
C PHE A 70 -24.42 -12.59 19.26
N CYS A 71 -23.82 -13.62 18.66
CA CYS A 71 -24.20 -15.01 18.87
C CYS A 71 -23.04 -15.79 19.54
N PRO A 72 -23.28 -16.45 20.69
CA PRO A 72 -22.24 -17.22 21.41
C PRO A 72 -21.66 -18.39 20.61
N ASN A 73 -22.38 -18.85 19.58
CA ASN A 73 -21.96 -19.96 18.72
C ASN A 73 -21.05 -19.51 17.56
N ILE A 74 -20.74 -18.22 17.45
CA ILE A 74 -19.85 -17.65 16.43
C ILE A 74 -18.48 -17.40 17.05
N TYR A 75 -17.45 -17.89 16.36
CA TYR A 75 -16.05 -17.64 16.69
C TYR A 75 -15.41 -16.76 15.60
N LYS A 76 -14.72 -15.70 16.03
CA LYS A 76 -14.03 -14.71 15.19
C LYS A 76 -12.53 -14.96 15.02
N TRP A 77 -12.08 -16.17 15.32
CA TRP A 77 -10.68 -16.51 15.18
C TRP A 77 -10.30 -16.94 13.76
N ALA A 78 -9.11 -16.52 13.37
CA ALA A 78 -8.39 -16.87 12.16
C ALA A 78 -8.87 -16.19 10.87
N SER A 79 -8.01 -16.29 9.86
CA SER A 79 -8.20 -15.75 8.51
C SER A 79 -8.09 -16.86 7.46
N GLN A 80 -8.54 -16.60 6.25
CA GLN A 80 -8.37 -17.48 5.10
C GLN A 80 -7.71 -16.71 3.95
N PRO A 81 -6.88 -17.39 3.12
CA PRO A 81 -6.30 -16.76 1.94
C PRO A 81 -7.39 -16.26 1.00
N GLY A 82 -7.22 -15.03 0.52
CA GLY A 82 -8.08 -14.40 -0.47
C GLY A 82 -7.27 -13.51 -1.41
N SER A 83 -7.98 -12.83 -2.29
CA SER A 83 -7.39 -11.83 -3.17
C SER A 83 -8.38 -10.71 -3.48
N VAL A 84 -7.87 -9.50 -3.61
CA VAL A 84 -8.61 -8.31 -4.05
C VAL A 84 -7.88 -7.67 -5.22
N TYR A 85 -8.60 -6.88 -6.01
CA TYR A 85 -7.98 -6.01 -7.00
C TYR A 85 -7.73 -4.63 -6.37
N ILE A 86 -6.49 -4.15 -6.46
CA ILE A 86 -6.11 -2.79 -6.11
C ILE A 86 -5.55 -2.18 -7.39
N ALA A 87 -6.23 -1.13 -7.88
CA ALA A 87 -6.05 -0.62 -9.22
C ALA A 87 -6.16 -1.74 -10.27
N ASP A 88 -5.09 -2.02 -11.01
CA ASP A 88 -4.99 -3.02 -12.05
C ASP A 88 -4.33 -4.34 -11.58
N GLN A 89 -3.98 -4.45 -10.30
CA GLN A 89 -3.22 -5.59 -9.77
C GLN A 89 -4.04 -6.44 -8.82
N LYS A 90 -3.95 -7.77 -9.00
CA LYS A 90 -4.52 -8.75 -8.07
C LYS A 90 -3.56 -8.98 -6.91
N VAL A 91 -3.99 -8.62 -5.71
CA VAL A 91 -3.19 -8.69 -4.48
C VAL A 91 -3.75 -9.76 -3.56
N ARG A 92 -2.88 -10.56 -2.95
CA ARG A 92 -3.28 -11.54 -1.92
C ARG A 92 -3.58 -10.83 -0.61
N VAL A 93 -4.64 -11.28 0.05
CA VAL A 93 -5.08 -10.75 1.35
C VAL A 93 -5.43 -11.88 2.30
N GLU A 94 -5.36 -11.60 3.60
CA GLU A 94 -5.90 -12.44 4.66
C GLU A 94 -7.33 -12.02 4.95
N ARG A 95 -8.30 -12.77 4.39
CA ARG A 95 -9.72 -12.48 4.60
C ARG A 95 -10.16 -13.00 5.98
N PRO A 96 -10.68 -12.16 6.87
CA PRO A 96 -11.18 -12.61 8.16
C PRO A 96 -12.42 -13.50 7.95
N ARG A 97 -12.58 -14.50 8.82
CA ARG A 97 -13.65 -15.51 8.72
C ARG A 97 -14.45 -15.61 10.01
N LEU A 98 -15.72 -15.97 9.84
CA LEU A 98 -16.61 -16.35 10.93
C LEU A 98 -16.79 -17.87 10.91
N ARG A 99 -16.72 -18.50 12.10
CA ARG A 99 -16.98 -19.93 12.25
C ARG A 99 -18.15 -20.17 13.19
N GLY A 100 -19.08 -21.01 12.77
CA GLY A 100 -20.07 -21.60 13.65
C GLY A 100 -19.55 -22.87 14.33
N ARG A 101 -20.32 -23.40 15.28
CA ARG A 101 -20.06 -24.68 15.97
C ARG A 101 -19.92 -25.88 15.01
N GLN A 102 -20.51 -25.83 13.81
CA GLN A 102 -20.40 -26.84 12.75
C GLN A 102 -19.37 -26.49 11.65
N GLY A 103 -18.55 -25.43 11.84
CA GLY A 103 -17.39 -25.15 11.00
C GLY A 103 -17.56 -24.05 9.94
N LYS A 104 -18.79 -23.65 9.57
CA LYS A 104 -19.05 -22.50 8.70
C LYS A 104 -20.26 -21.69 9.18
N TYR A 105 -20.11 -20.37 9.22
CA TYR A 105 -21.21 -19.42 9.33
C TYR A 105 -21.24 -18.68 7.99
N ASN A 106 -22.35 -18.76 7.25
CA ASN A 106 -22.51 -18.08 5.96
C ASN A 106 -22.87 -16.62 6.20
#